data_AF-A0A1Z5JQ16-F1
#
_entry.id   AF-A0A1Z5JQ16-F1
#
_cell.length_a   1.000
_cell.length_b   1.000
_cell.length_c   1.000
_cell.angle_alpha   90.00
_cell.angle_beta   90.00
_cell.angle_gamma   90.00
#
_symmetry.space_group_name_H-M   'P 1'
#
loop_
_entity.id
_entity.type
_entity.pdbx_description
1 polymer ?
#
loop_
_entity_poly.entity_id
_entity_poly.type
_entity_poly.pdbx_seq_one_letter_code
_entity_poly.pdbx_strand_id
1 'polypeptide(L)'
;MKEEESPRLQLIGPIPASNEHHFLCEVVESTTYPLNSIIMIPRGVCSFKTKVCNAQKMGASAVLIYGALEGRYQLNITNETDYQYTMNDIVYPADKLDYDCSMGQAMIPSSALSFDPLPYNAMQNNLLLSGDSDTNLCQKLSDDKLMNCPSKSCLLTGKESGSNREACCAWDLPIWLYDDRSIEEETTIPAAYVTMEQADQLFGYLGGEELQHVRLYARWKPEWNISSGVIWALGVFVAALAAYLTADDYRKLSNKIVRAQTRQRESPEPGLVKVMYAFGCSNALAQVILQPSLNRIRKHLGTSDPIAWRTGTEDFGDIRVSQMLSFLIAYVIALAWLVIAFTDRNAEARTFFWITQNIFGSCMCIMFLKTIRLNSIEVASILLVVAFFYDIFFVFITPYIFKKSIMITVATSGGPPTADASWCEKYPDDANCQGGNPLPMLLTIPRFFDYQGGASLLGLGDIVLPGLLLSFAARYDAAKSLVGIMGGGSGRIATTCPEQRLLSSCLCFRGYFGPLVIAYAIGLFMANAAVYLMEMGQPALLYLVPSCLGTMSYIGWRQGELKDLWDGPRAIKAADAILYGEDPAGNSQSQGAHAPLPSEDVEGDDMAAPPSAVDDDENNQGVTLTMT
;
A
#
# COMPACT_ATOMS: atom_id res chain seq x y z
N MET A 1 -17.15 15.40 -15.82
CA MET A 1 -17.86 15.16 -14.55
C MET A 1 -19.35 15.17 -14.86
N LYS A 2 -19.95 13.99 -15.06
CA LYS A 2 -21.41 13.86 -15.10
C LYS A 2 -21.77 13.44 -13.68
N GLU A 3 -22.31 14.38 -12.91
CA GLU A 3 -23.03 14.01 -11.70
C GLU A 3 -24.26 13.22 -12.14
N GLU A 4 -24.46 12.04 -11.54
CA GLU A 4 -25.64 11.23 -11.78
C GLU A 4 -26.79 11.90 -11.02
N GLU A 5 -27.50 12.78 -11.72
CA GLU A 5 -28.56 13.61 -11.18
C GLU A 5 -29.87 12.80 -11.16
N SER A 6 -30.48 12.66 -9.98
CA SER A 6 -31.84 12.10 -9.91
C SER A 6 -32.82 13.05 -10.63
N PRO A 7 -33.92 12.55 -11.21
CA PRO A 7 -35.01 13.42 -11.66
C PRO A 7 -35.49 14.30 -10.49
N ARG A 8 -36.19 15.42 -10.79
CA ARG A 8 -36.80 16.24 -9.72
C ARG A 8 -37.85 15.38 -9.01
N LEU A 9 -37.61 15.09 -7.74
CA LEU A 9 -38.51 14.27 -6.93
C LEU A 9 -39.31 15.17 -5.99
N GLN A 10 -40.58 14.84 -5.79
CA GLN A 10 -41.45 15.52 -4.84
C GLN A 10 -41.13 15.04 -3.43
N LEU A 11 -40.84 15.96 -2.51
CA LEU A 11 -40.60 15.61 -1.12
C LEU A 11 -41.94 15.40 -0.42
N ILE A 12 -42.20 14.18 0.03
CA ILE A 12 -43.32 13.89 0.92
C ILE A 12 -42.82 14.11 2.33
N GLY A 13 -43.54 14.96 3.07
CA GLY A 13 -43.25 15.27 4.47
C GLY A 13 -43.19 14.02 5.36
N PRO A 14 -42.74 14.18 6.61
CA PRO A 14 -42.52 13.05 7.51
C PRO A 14 -43.83 12.27 7.73
N ILE A 15 -43.72 10.94 7.79
CA ILE A 15 -44.86 10.08 8.13
C ILE A 15 -45.31 10.48 9.55
N PRO A 16 -46.61 10.74 9.79
CA PRO A 16 -47.08 11.12 11.11
C PRO A 16 -46.85 9.97 12.12
N ALA A 17 -46.33 10.33 13.30
CA ALA A 17 -45.95 9.42 14.39
C ALA A 17 -47.11 8.64 15.03
N SER A 18 -48.36 8.84 14.57
CA SER A 18 -49.54 8.11 15.03
C SER A 18 -49.66 6.69 14.47
N ASN A 19 -48.81 6.31 13.51
CA ASN A 19 -48.84 4.99 12.89
C ASN A 19 -47.81 4.06 13.59
N GLU A 20 -48.21 2.86 13.98
CA GLU A 20 -47.34 1.81 14.57
C GLU A 20 -46.12 1.46 13.68
N HIS A 21 -46.13 1.90 12.42
CA HIS A 21 -45.08 1.68 11.41
C HIS A 21 -44.20 2.92 11.12
N HIS A 22 -44.13 3.89 12.04
CA HIS A 22 -43.37 5.17 11.90
C HIS A 22 -41.92 5.01 11.43
N PHE A 23 -41.27 3.90 11.79
CA PHE A 23 -39.88 3.63 11.43
C PHE A 23 -39.70 2.82 10.13
N LEU A 24 -40.78 2.40 9.46
CA LEU A 24 -40.76 1.56 8.25
C LEU A 24 -39.90 0.29 8.36
N CYS A 25 -39.95 -0.35 9.53
CA CYS A 25 -39.28 -1.62 9.77
C CYS A 25 -40.06 -2.82 9.19
N GLU A 26 -41.36 -2.65 8.93
CA GLU A 26 -42.25 -3.64 8.33
C GLU A 26 -42.96 -3.06 7.10
N VAL A 27 -43.38 -3.94 6.19
CA VAL A 27 -44.12 -3.54 4.98
C VAL A 27 -45.56 -3.25 5.35
N VAL A 28 -45.99 -2.02 5.12
CA VAL A 28 -47.39 -1.59 5.24
C VAL A 28 -48.07 -1.76 3.88
N GLU A 29 -48.89 -2.80 3.73
CA GLU A 29 -49.54 -3.15 2.46
C GLU A 29 -50.56 -2.10 1.98
N SER A 30 -50.98 -1.16 2.83
CA SER A 30 -52.06 -0.19 2.54
C SER A 30 -51.60 1.17 2.01
N THR A 31 -50.30 1.44 1.90
CA THR A 31 -49.78 2.77 1.51
C THR A 31 -48.94 2.69 0.23
N THR A 32 -49.50 3.13 -0.90
CA THR A 32 -48.78 3.34 -2.16
C THR A 32 -48.47 4.82 -2.36
N TYR A 33 -47.19 5.16 -2.55
CA TYR A 33 -46.77 6.54 -2.79
C TYR A 33 -46.84 6.91 -4.28
N PRO A 34 -47.03 8.21 -4.60
CA PRO A 34 -47.00 8.68 -5.98
C PRO A 34 -45.61 8.48 -6.60
N LEU A 35 -45.59 8.22 -7.91
CA LEU A 35 -44.35 8.11 -8.68
C LEU A 35 -43.53 9.41 -8.56
N ASN A 36 -42.21 9.28 -8.48
CA ASN A 36 -41.24 10.37 -8.26
C ASN A 36 -41.32 11.04 -6.87
N SER A 37 -41.70 10.31 -5.82
CA SER A 37 -41.63 10.83 -4.45
C SER A 37 -40.37 10.42 -3.70
N ILE A 38 -39.83 11.35 -2.91
CA ILE A 38 -38.89 11.07 -1.81
C ILE A 38 -39.68 10.95 -0.52
N ILE A 39 -39.43 9.90 0.25
CA ILE A 39 -40.01 9.72 1.58
C ILE A 39 -38.97 10.11 2.63
N MET A 40 -39.38 10.94 3.58
CA MET A 40 -38.59 11.23 4.79
C MET A 40 -38.94 10.24 5.90
N ILE A 41 -37.93 9.55 6.43
CA ILE A 41 -38.10 8.50 7.44
C ILE A 41 -37.13 8.74 8.61
N PRO A 42 -37.58 8.66 9.86
CA PRO A 42 -36.67 8.70 11.00
C PRO A 42 -35.78 7.45 11.05
N ARG A 43 -34.55 7.62 11.55
CA ARG A 43 -33.55 6.55 11.70
C ARG A 43 -34.10 5.32 12.43
N GLY A 44 -34.80 5.45 13.54
CA GLY A 44 -35.36 4.31 14.28
C GLY A 44 -34.35 3.21 14.63
N VAL A 45 -34.87 1.98 14.80
CA VAL A 45 -34.14 0.84 15.38
C VAL A 45 -33.75 -0.26 14.38
N CYS A 46 -34.36 -0.30 13.19
CA CYS A 46 -34.05 -1.28 12.14
C CYS A 46 -32.95 -0.80 11.19
N SER A 47 -32.35 -1.73 10.44
CA SER A 47 -31.24 -1.42 9.54
C SER A 47 -31.67 -0.50 8.38
N PHE A 48 -30.72 0.30 7.90
CA PHE A 48 -30.97 1.25 6.82
C PHE A 48 -31.45 0.56 5.54
N LYS A 49 -30.88 -0.61 5.23
CA LYS A 49 -31.27 -1.42 4.06
C LYS A 49 -32.73 -1.89 4.14
N THR A 50 -33.20 -2.34 5.31
CA THR A 50 -34.61 -2.73 5.50
C THR A 50 -35.56 -1.60 5.13
N LYS A 51 -35.28 -0.38 5.61
CA LYS A 51 -36.12 0.80 5.35
C LYS A 51 -36.17 1.13 3.86
N VAL A 52 -35.01 1.11 3.21
CA VAL A 52 -34.90 1.40 1.78
C VAL A 52 -35.65 0.35 0.95
N CYS A 53 -35.54 -0.94 1.32
CA CYS A 53 -36.28 -2.00 0.65
C CYS A 53 -37.80 -1.84 0.83
N ASN A 54 -38.26 -1.57 2.06
CA ASN A 54 -39.69 -1.39 2.34
C ASN A 54 -40.25 -0.15 1.61
N ALA A 55 -39.50 0.96 1.58
CA ALA A 55 -39.87 2.15 0.82
C ALA A 55 -39.94 1.88 -0.69
N GLN A 56 -38.99 1.09 -1.23
CA GLN A 56 -38.99 0.66 -2.64
C GLN A 56 -40.24 -0.18 -2.96
N LYS A 57 -40.64 -1.11 -2.08
CA LYS A 57 -41.88 -1.90 -2.22
C LYS A 57 -43.14 -1.03 -2.23
N MET A 58 -43.12 0.11 -1.54
CA MET A 58 -44.21 1.09 -1.50
C MET A 58 -44.23 2.06 -2.70
N GLY A 59 -43.31 1.93 -3.65
CA GLY A 59 -43.23 2.76 -4.86
C GLY A 59 -42.44 4.06 -4.73
N ALA A 60 -41.66 4.23 -3.65
CA ALA A 60 -40.78 5.38 -3.47
C ALA A 60 -39.69 5.42 -4.54
N SER A 61 -39.30 6.62 -4.99
CA SER A 61 -38.19 6.79 -5.94
C SER A 61 -36.87 7.13 -5.25
N ALA A 62 -36.90 7.60 -3.99
CA ALA A 62 -35.74 7.78 -3.13
C ALA A 62 -36.16 7.84 -1.66
N VAL A 63 -35.18 7.69 -0.76
CA VAL A 63 -35.40 7.76 0.69
C VAL A 63 -34.45 8.76 1.34
N LEU A 64 -35.01 9.61 2.21
CA LEU A 64 -34.24 10.52 3.06
C LEU A 64 -34.39 10.06 4.51
N ILE A 65 -33.32 9.53 5.07
CA ILE A 65 -33.30 9.06 6.45
C ILE A 65 -32.75 10.18 7.32
N TYR A 66 -33.51 10.63 8.32
CA TYR A 66 -33.05 11.71 9.20
C TYR A 66 -32.85 11.22 10.64
N GLY A 67 -31.90 11.84 11.32
CA GLY A 67 -31.77 11.69 12.77
C GLY A 67 -32.99 12.30 13.46
N ALA A 68 -33.62 11.58 14.38
CA ALA A 68 -34.76 12.04 15.16
C ALA A 68 -34.60 11.62 16.62
N LEU A 69 -35.19 12.39 17.55
CA LEU A 69 -35.08 12.12 18.99
C LEU A 69 -35.75 10.80 19.37
N GLU A 70 -36.93 10.52 18.79
CA GLU A 70 -37.68 9.29 19.07
C GLU A 70 -36.92 8.01 18.67
N GLY A 71 -36.02 8.10 17.69
CA GLY A 71 -35.21 6.96 17.24
C GLY A 71 -34.12 6.54 18.24
N ARG A 72 -33.96 7.27 19.35
CA ARG A 72 -32.97 7.00 20.41
C ARG A 72 -33.57 6.32 21.65
N TYR A 73 -34.89 6.21 21.73
CA TYR A 73 -35.59 5.55 22.82
C TYR A 73 -36.11 4.20 22.36
N GLN A 74 -35.90 3.16 23.17
CA GLN A 74 -36.37 1.81 22.87
C GLN A 74 -37.08 1.21 24.08
N LEU A 75 -37.83 0.13 23.87
CA LEU A 75 -38.39 -0.68 24.94
C LEU A 75 -37.61 -1.98 25.06
N ASN A 76 -37.34 -2.40 26.29
CA ASN A 76 -36.69 -3.68 26.57
C ASN A 76 -37.73 -4.82 26.53
N ILE A 77 -37.96 -5.38 25.34
CA ILE A 77 -38.94 -6.44 25.12
C ILE A 77 -38.32 -7.79 25.50
N THR A 78 -38.35 -8.13 26.79
CA THR A 78 -37.83 -9.43 27.28
C THR A 78 -38.92 -10.43 27.65
N ASN A 79 -40.19 -10.02 27.76
CA ASN A 79 -41.33 -10.89 28.06
C ASN A 79 -42.48 -10.65 27.08
N GLU A 80 -42.75 -11.63 26.22
CA GLU A 80 -43.77 -11.59 25.16
C GLU A 80 -45.22 -11.72 25.65
N THR A 81 -45.47 -11.92 26.94
CA THR A 81 -46.77 -12.44 27.41
C THR A 81 -47.77 -11.40 27.89
N ASP A 82 -47.37 -10.14 28.11
CA ASP A 82 -48.30 -9.08 28.55
C ASP A 82 -47.83 -7.72 27.99
N TYR A 83 -48.58 -7.17 27.03
CA TYR A 83 -48.26 -5.92 26.30
C TYR A 83 -48.42 -4.65 27.17
N GLN A 84 -48.07 -4.71 28.45
CA GLN A 84 -48.10 -3.58 29.38
C GLN A 84 -46.67 -3.15 29.73
N TYR A 85 -46.21 -2.11 29.04
CA TYR A 85 -44.90 -1.49 29.29
C TYR A 85 -45.00 -0.38 30.32
N THR A 86 -43.95 -0.21 31.12
CA THR A 86 -43.81 0.86 32.10
C THR A 86 -42.62 1.75 31.75
N MET A 87 -42.48 2.91 32.40
CA MET A 87 -41.33 3.79 32.18
C MET A 87 -39.98 3.15 32.54
N ASN A 88 -39.97 2.08 33.35
CA ASN A 88 -38.76 1.36 33.73
C ASN A 88 -38.24 0.46 32.59
N ASP A 89 -39.11 0.14 31.62
CA ASP A 89 -38.77 -0.69 30.46
C ASP A 89 -38.17 0.14 29.32
N ILE A 90 -38.12 1.46 29.49
CA ILE A 90 -37.49 2.38 28.53
C ILE A 90 -35.97 2.21 28.61
N VAL A 91 -35.38 1.86 27.48
CA VAL A 91 -33.95 1.98 27.23
C VAL A 91 -33.67 3.43 26.84
N TYR A 92 -33.06 4.16 27.78
CA TYR A 92 -32.63 5.54 27.58
C TYR A 92 -31.36 5.62 26.72
N PRO A 93 -31.15 6.75 26.00
CA PRO A 93 -29.94 6.98 25.22
C PRO A 93 -28.67 6.91 26.07
N ALA A 94 -27.54 6.58 25.46
CA ALA A 94 -26.26 6.42 26.15
C ALA A 94 -25.41 7.69 26.12
N ASP A 95 -24.81 8.04 27.27
CA ASP A 95 -23.87 9.15 27.39
C ASP A 95 -22.68 8.98 26.44
N LYS A 96 -22.27 10.08 25.81
CA LYS A 96 -21.20 10.15 24.80
C LYS A 96 -21.40 9.30 23.55
N LEU A 97 -22.52 8.61 23.39
CA LEU A 97 -22.92 7.98 22.13
C LEU A 97 -24.09 8.73 21.48
N ASP A 98 -25.15 8.95 22.23
CA ASP A 98 -26.38 9.58 21.75
C ASP A 98 -26.52 11.05 22.18
N TYR A 99 -26.01 11.40 23.36
CA TYR A 99 -25.97 12.77 23.88
C TYR A 99 -24.61 13.10 24.50
N ASP A 100 -24.37 14.38 24.81
CA ASP A 100 -23.21 14.83 25.58
C ASP A 100 -23.59 16.05 26.45
N CYS A 101 -23.59 15.86 27.76
CA CYS A 101 -23.97 16.92 28.71
C CYS A 101 -22.91 18.04 28.80
N SER A 102 -21.66 17.81 28.37
CA SER A 102 -20.62 18.84 28.39
C SER A 102 -20.85 19.95 27.36
N MET A 103 -21.63 19.66 26.32
CA MET A 103 -22.00 20.61 25.26
C MET A 103 -23.32 21.34 25.55
N GLY A 104 -23.96 21.03 26.68
CA GLY A 104 -25.18 21.68 27.14
C GLY A 104 -26.07 20.72 27.91
N GLN A 105 -26.57 21.18 29.05
CA GLN A 105 -27.50 20.46 29.89
C GLN A 105 -28.63 21.38 30.37
N ALA A 106 -29.80 20.80 30.61
CA ALA A 106 -30.97 21.48 31.15
C ALA A 106 -31.74 20.53 32.07
N MET A 107 -32.38 21.10 33.10
CA MET A 107 -33.25 20.35 34.01
C MET A 107 -34.70 20.68 33.68
N ILE A 108 -35.45 19.71 33.16
CA ILE A 108 -36.81 19.91 32.65
C ILE A 108 -37.83 19.38 33.65
N PRO A 109 -38.88 20.15 33.99
CA PRO A 109 -39.93 19.65 34.87
C PRO A 109 -40.69 18.50 34.21
N SER A 110 -40.85 17.39 34.94
CA SER A 110 -41.52 16.19 34.42
C SER A 110 -42.98 16.42 34.03
N SER A 111 -43.63 17.43 34.62
CA SER A 111 -45.02 17.82 34.29
C SER A 111 -45.20 18.44 32.91
N ALA A 112 -44.12 18.92 32.28
CA ALA A 112 -44.14 19.49 30.94
C ALA A 112 -43.98 18.43 29.84
N LEU A 113 -43.61 17.20 30.21
CA LEU A 113 -43.30 16.11 29.28
C LEU A 113 -44.41 15.05 29.31
N SER A 114 -44.66 14.43 28.16
CA SER A 114 -45.61 13.33 28.01
C SER A 114 -44.90 12.07 27.53
N PHE A 115 -45.20 10.93 28.14
CA PHE A 115 -44.58 9.65 27.79
C PHE A 115 -45.60 8.63 27.26
N ASP A 116 -46.82 9.07 27.00
CA ASP A 116 -47.88 8.25 26.41
C ASP A 116 -48.07 8.66 24.93
N PRO A 117 -47.81 7.79 23.95
CA PRO A 117 -47.39 6.38 24.08
C PRO A 117 -45.90 6.20 24.43
N LEU A 118 -45.58 5.09 25.12
CA LEU A 118 -44.20 4.65 25.41
C LEU A 118 -43.50 4.14 24.14
N PRO A 119 -42.16 4.20 24.04
CA PRO A 119 -41.19 4.71 25.01
C PRO A 119 -41.04 6.25 25.01
N TYR A 120 -41.57 6.94 24.00
CA TYR A 120 -41.41 8.38 23.84
C TYR A 120 -42.51 8.97 22.95
N ASN A 121 -43.20 10.02 23.42
CA ASN A 121 -44.20 10.74 22.63
C ASN A 121 -43.54 11.79 21.73
N ALA A 122 -43.29 11.43 20.48
CA ALA A 122 -42.70 12.31 19.47
C ALA A 122 -43.55 13.55 19.16
N MET A 123 -44.88 13.46 19.17
CA MET A 123 -45.75 14.57 18.77
C MET A 123 -45.72 15.75 19.75
N GLN A 124 -45.62 15.47 21.05
CA GLN A 124 -45.59 16.51 22.08
C GLN A 124 -44.16 16.90 22.47
N ASN A 125 -43.27 15.92 22.66
CA ASN A 125 -41.95 16.21 23.21
C ASN A 125 -40.98 16.77 22.16
N ASN A 126 -41.06 16.37 20.88
CA ASN A 126 -40.14 16.90 19.87
C ASN A 126 -40.28 18.42 19.72
N LEU A 127 -41.51 18.95 19.79
CA LEU A 127 -41.76 20.40 19.72
C LEU A 127 -41.13 21.16 20.90
N LEU A 128 -41.01 20.51 22.06
CA LEU A 128 -40.49 21.12 23.29
C LEU A 128 -38.98 20.91 23.46
N LEU A 129 -38.37 20.00 22.70
CA LEU A 129 -36.98 19.55 22.88
C LEU A 129 -36.10 19.73 21.64
N SER A 130 -36.68 20.09 20.48
CA SER A 130 -35.99 20.24 19.19
C SER A 130 -36.10 21.67 18.65
N GLY A 131 -35.12 22.06 17.83
CA GLY A 131 -35.12 23.33 17.10
C GLY A 131 -34.72 24.57 17.91
N ASP A 132 -34.61 25.70 17.22
CA ASP A 132 -34.09 26.97 17.74
C ASP A 132 -35.20 27.98 18.13
N SER A 133 -36.35 27.46 18.55
CA SER A 133 -37.51 28.28 18.87
C SER A 133 -37.57 28.58 20.36
N ASP A 134 -38.20 29.70 20.75
CA ASP A 134 -38.46 30.04 22.16
C ASP A 134 -39.34 28.99 22.90
N THR A 135 -39.93 28.05 22.15
CA THR A 135 -40.71 26.93 22.69
C THR A 135 -39.85 25.75 23.14
N ASN A 136 -38.57 25.72 22.76
CA ASN A 136 -37.62 24.70 23.19
C ASN A 136 -37.24 24.92 24.67
N LEU A 137 -37.70 24.01 25.53
CA LEU A 137 -37.49 24.04 26.97
C LEU A 137 -36.01 23.89 27.33
N CYS A 138 -35.23 23.17 26.53
CA CYS A 138 -33.81 22.99 26.77
C CYS A 138 -33.04 24.30 26.58
N GLN A 139 -33.34 25.04 25.50
CA GLN A 139 -32.71 26.33 25.27
C GLN A 139 -33.09 27.35 26.35
N LYS A 140 -34.35 27.29 26.82
CA LYS A 140 -34.87 28.19 27.85
C LYS A 140 -34.34 27.92 29.25
N LEU A 141 -34.17 26.64 29.62
CA LEU A 141 -33.82 26.20 30.97
C LEU A 141 -32.34 25.84 31.14
N SER A 142 -31.55 25.87 30.06
CA SER A 142 -30.10 25.67 30.12
C SER A 142 -29.37 26.96 30.46
N ASP A 143 -28.34 26.85 31.31
CA ASP A 143 -27.48 27.97 31.70
C ASP A 143 -26.76 28.61 30.50
N ASP A 144 -26.37 27.81 29.51
CA ASP A 144 -25.64 28.23 28.31
C ASP A 144 -26.53 28.34 27.06
N LYS A 145 -27.85 28.24 27.22
CA LYS A 145 -28.85 28.24 26.12
C LYS A 145 -28.55 27.26 24.99
N LEU A 146 -27.88 26.14 25.27
CA LEU A 146 -27.43 25.17 24.25
C LEU A 146 -26.59 25.80 23.11
N MET A 147 -25.90 26.93 23.31
CA MET A 147 -25.09 27.54 22.22
C MET A 147 -24.00 26.60 21.68
N ASN A 148 -23.51 25.69 22.51
CA ASN A 148 -22.48 24.72 22.14
C ASN A 148 -23.08 23.42 21.56
N CYS A 149 -24.41 23.32 21.41
CA CYS A 149 -25.08 22.12 20.94
C CYS A 149 -25.37 22.19 19.43
N PRO A 150 -24.71 21.39 18.58
CA PRO A 150 -24.89 21.46 17.12
C PRO A 150 -26.31 21.13 16.66
N SER A 151 -26.95 20.12 17.28
CA SER A 151 -28.32 19.70 16.94
C SER A 151 -29.39 20.73 17.34
N LYS A 152 -29.04 21.68 18.22
CA LYS A 152 -29.99 22.55 18.96
C LYS A 152 -31.13 21.79 19.65
N SER A 153 -30.93 20.50 19.86
CA SER A 153 -31.93 19.57 20.34
C SER A 153 -31.38 18.83 21.55
N CYS A 154 -32.25 18.32 22.40
CA CYS A 154 -31.85 17.68 23.65
C CYS A 154 -32.57 16.35 23.87
N LEU A 155 -31.86 15.42 24.49
CA LEU A 155 -32.35 14.09 24.86
C LEU A 155 -32.43 13.98 26.37
N LEU A 156 -33.53 13.39 26.85
CA LEU A 156 -33.69 12.96 28.24
C LEU A 156 -32.77 11.76 28.52
N THR A 157 -31.94 11.87 29.58
CA THR A 157 -30.94 10.85 29.94
C THR A 157 -31.51 9.72 30.80
N GLY A 158 -32.71 9.91 31.36
CA GLY A 158 -33.33 9.01 32.33
C GLY A 158 -32.91 9.27 33.77
N LYS A 159 -32.00 10.23 34.03
CA LYS A 159 -31.68 10.66 35.39
C LYS A 159 -32.70 11.68 35.90
N GLU A 160 -33.13 11.50 37.13
CA GLU A 160 -34.09 12.37 37.80
C GLU A 160 -33.45 13.05 39.02
N SER A 161 -33.76 14.34 39.19
CA SER A 161 -33.41 15.12 40.38
C SER A 161 -34.67 15.78 40.91
N GLY A 162 -35.32 15.15 41.89
CA GLY A 162 -36.61 15.57 42.41
C GLY A 162 -37.72 15.43 41.37
N SER A 163 -38.40 16.53 41.04
CA SER A 163 -39.45 16.58 40.00
C SER A 163 -38.91 16.83 38.59
N ASN A 164 -37.60 17.02 38.44
CA ASN A 164 -36.98 17.43 37.19
C ASN A 164 -36.17 16.28 36.59
N ARG A 165 -36.18 16.19 35.26
CA ARG A 165 -35.39 15.24 34.48
C ARG A 165 -34.22 15.94 33.83
N GLU A 166 -33.08 15.27 33.81
CA GLU A 166 -31.87 15.74 33.12
C GLU A 166 -32.04 15.55 31.61
N ALA A 167 -31.86 16.64 30.87
CA ALA A 167 -31.79 16.65 29.42
C ALA A 167 -30.42 17.17 28.99
N CYS A 168 -29.78 16.47 28.06
CA CYS A 168 -28.45 16.82 27.54
C CYS A 168 -28.48 17.02 26.03
N CYS A 169 -27.52 17.79 25.52
CA CYS A 169 -27.39 18.05 24.09
C CYS A 169 -27.39 16.75 23.27
N ALA A 170 -28.34 16.64 22.33
CA ALA A 170 -28.45 15.52 21.41
C ALA A 170 -27.32 15.60 20.39
N TRP A 171 -26.66 14.49 20.11
CA TRP A 171 -25.49 14.51 19.26
C TRP A 171 -25.85 14.45 17.77
N ASP A 172 -25.38 15.42 16.99
CA ASP A 172 -25.65 15.50 15.56
C ASP A 172 -24.45 15.11 14.72
N LEU A 173 -24.41 13.86 14.25
CA LEU A 173 -23.36 13.38 13.37
C LEU A 173 -23.95 12.79 12.08
N PRO A 174 -23.26 12.99 10.94
CA PRO A 174 -23.53 12.19 9.75
C PRO A 174 -23.22 10.72 10.07
N ILE A 175 -24.06 9.80 9.60
CA ILE A 175 -23.89 8.36 9.83
C ILE A 175 -23.69 7.68 8.47
N TRP A 176 -22.75 6.74 8.42
CA TRP A 176 -22.57 5.88 7.26
C TRP A 176 -23.70 4.85 7.18
N LEU A 177 -24.40 4.85 6.06
CA LEU A 177 -25.44 3.88 5.74
C LEU A 177 -24.74 2.56 5.34
N TYR A 178 -24.61 1.63 6.29
CA TYR A 178 -23.95 0.34 6.02
C TYR A 178 -24.92 -0.65 5.35
N ASP A 179 -24.38 -1.50 4.46
CA ASP A 179 -25.12 -2.57 3.79
C ASP A 179 -25.32 -3.77 4.73
N ASP A 180 -26.59 -4.12 4.97
CA ASP A 180 -26.95 -5.26 5.78
C ASP A 180 -26.94 -6.54 4.92
N ARG A 181 -25.91 -7.38 5.14
CA ARG A 181 -25.72 -8.63 4.39
C ARG A 181 -26.72 -9.72 4.74
N SER A 182 -27.56 -9.53 5.77
CA SER A 182 -28.62 -10.48 6.11
C SER A 182 -29.84 -10.40 5.16
N ILE A 183 -29.90 -9.34 4.35
CA ILE A 183 -31.01 -9.09 3.42
C ILE A 183 -30.51 -9.35 1.99
N GLU A 184 -31.09 -10.34 1.31
CA GLU A 184 -30.73 -10.73 -0.05
C GLU A 184 -31.34 -9.84 -1.14
N GLU A 185 -32.32 -8.99 -0.80
CA GLU A 185 -32.95 -8.07 -1.77
C GLU A 185 -32.03 -6.89 -2.12
N GLU A 186 -31.84 -6.64 -3.41
CA GLU A 186 -31.07 -5.49 -3.92
C GLU A 186 -31.93 -4.21 -3.94
N THR A 187 -31.38 -3.13 -3.37
CA THR A 187 -32.00 -1.80 -3.37
C THR A 187 -31.57 -1.01 -4.61
N THR A 188 -32.52 -0.56 -5.42
CA THR A 188 -32.26 0.22 -6.63
C THR A 188 -32.46 1.72 -6.43
N ILE A 189 -33.11 2.13 -5.35
CA ILE A 189 -33.40 3.54 -5.07
C ILE A 189 -32.31 4.18 -4.21
N PRO A 190 -31.94 5.45 -4.45
CA PRO A 190 -30.94 6.15 -3.66
C PRO A 190 -31.45 6.46 -2.25
N ALA A 191 -30.55 6.36 -1.27
CA ALA A 191 -30.80 6.71 0.12
C ALA A 191 -29.76 7.74 0.61
N ALA A 192 -30.21 8.75 1.33
CA ALA A 192 -29.34 9.76 1.94
C ALA A 192 -29.65 9.93 3.42
N TYR A 193 -28.62 10.17 4.23
CA TYR A 193 -28.76 10.47 5.65
C TYR A 193 -28.66 11.97 5.88
N VAL A 194 -29.57 12.51 6.70
CA VAL A 194 -29.64 13.93 7.07
C VAL A 194 -29.55 14.06 8.58
N THR A 195 -28.80 15.03 9.05
CA THR A 195 -28.59 15.28 10.48
C THR A 195 -29.86 15.91 11.10
N MET A 196 -30.01 15.86 12.43
CA MET A 196 -31.15 16.46 13.16
C MET A 196 -31.27 17.97 12.88
N GLU A 197 -30.16 18.72 12.90
CA GLU A 197 -30.17 20.16 12.60
C GLU A 197 -30.68 20.43 11.18
N GLN A 198 -30.17 19.67 10.21
CA GLN A 198 -30.55 19.81 8.80
C GLN A 198 -32.01 19.40 8.57
N ALA A 199 -32.49 18.38 9.29
CA ALA A 199 -33.88 17.94 9.22
C ALA A 199 -34.83 18.99 9.77
N ASP A 200 -34.51 19.63 10.90
CA ASP A 200 -35.30 20.72 11.47
C ASP A 200 -35.38 21.94 10.53
N GLN A 201 -34.26 22.28 9.88
CA GLN A 201 -34.25 23.30 8.82
C GLN A 201 -35.16 22.90 7.66
N LEU A 202 -35.09 21.64 7.21
CA LEU A 202 -35.90 21.11 6.13
C LEU A 202 -37.40 21.11 6.47
N PHE A 203 -37.78 20.76 7.71
CA PHE A 203 -39.17 20.86 8.18
C PHE A 203 -39.66 22.31 8.23
N GLY A 204 -38.80 23.25 8.63
CA GLY A 204 -39.08 24.68 8.57
C GLY A 204 -39.41 25.16 7.14
N TYR A 205 -38.72 24.62 6.13
CA TYR A 205 -39.04 24.90 4.74
C TYR A 205 -40.33 24.21 4.27
N LEU A 206 -40.58 22.96 4.68
CA LEU A 206 -41.76 22.17 4.28
C LEU A 206 -43.09 22.67 4.85
N GLY A 207 -43.08 23.50 5.89
CA GLY A 207 -44.28 24.10 6.48
C GLY A 207 -45.02 25.10 5.57
N GLY A 208 -44.48 25.44 4.39
CA GLY A 208 -45.15 26.24 3.37
C GLY A 208 -45.98 25.38 2.41
N GLU A 209 -47.16 25.87 1.97
CA GLU A 209 -48.12 25.15 1.12
C GLU A 209 -47.63 24.77 -0.31
N GLU A 210 -46.35 24.94 -0.64
CA GLU A 210 -45.79 24.64 -1.97
C GLU A 210 -45.06 23.29 -2.02
N LEU A 211 -45.35 22.50 -3.06
CA LEU A 211 -44.69 21.23 -3.37
C LEU A 211 -43.18 21.43 -3.61
N GLN A 212 -42.37 21.06 -2.62
CA GLN A 212 -40.92 21.19 -2.71
C GLN A 212 -40.31 20.04 -3.50
N HIS A 213 -39.48 20.39 -4.47
CA HIS A 213 -38.76 19.45 -5.29
C HIS A 213 -37.32 19.32 -4.78
N VAL A 214 -36.90 18.11 -4.46
CA VAL A 214 -35.54 17.80 -4.02
C VAL A 214 -34.80 17.04 -5.11
N ARG A 215 -33.49 17.26 -5.17
CA ARG A 215 -32.57 16.48 -6.01
C ARG A 215 -31.51 15.87 -5.12
N LEU A 216 -31.27 14.58 -5.32
CA LEU A 216 -30.18 13.87 -4.69
C LEU A 216 -29.02 13.78 -5.68
N TYR A 217 -27.83 14.12 -5.21
CA TYR A 217 -26.60 14.05 -5.99
C TYR A 217 -25.68 13.03 -5.34
N ALA A 218 -25.30 12.00 -6.09
CA ALA A 218 -24.20 11.14 -5.71
C ALA A 218 -22.89 11.91 -5.93
N ARG A 219 -22.07 12.03 -4.88
CA ARG A 219 -20.75 12.68 -5.00
C ARG A 219 -19.89 11.79 -5.89
N TRP A 220 -19.30 12.37 -6.95
CA TRP A 220 -18.51 11.61 -7.92
C TRP A 220 -17.33 10.93 -7.23
N LYS A 221 -17.30 9.59 -7.27
CA LYS A 221 -16.18 8.77 -6.81
C LYS A 221 -15.26 8.51 -8.01
N PRO A 222 -13.99 8.94 -8.00
CA PRO A 222 -13.07 8.63 -9.08
C PRO A 222 -12.87 7.12 -9.17
N GLU A 223 -13.21 6.54 -10.32
CA GLU A 223 -12.94 5.12 -10.61
C GLU A 223 -11.43 4.86 -10.65
N TRP A 224 -10.63 5.83 -11.09
CA TRP A 224 -9.18 5.71 -11.19
C TRP A 224 -8.48 6.81 -10.43
N ASN A 225 -7.69 6.40 -9.43
CA ASN A 225 -6.83 7.31 -8.68
C ASN A 225 -5.47 7.45 -9.38
N ILE A 226 -5.14 8.68 -9.79
CA ILE A 226 -3.84 9.00 -10.41
C ILE A 226 -2.69 8.58 -9.50
N SER A 227 -2.86 8.69 -8.18
CA SER A 227 -1.88 8.25 -7.18
C SER A 227 -1.49 6.78 -7.32
N SER A 228 -2.41 5.90 -7.72
CA SER A 228 -2.14 4.48 -7.93
C SER A 228 -1.34 4.21 -9.21
N GLY A 229 -1.53 5.04 -10.25
CA GLY A 229 -0.68 5.01 -11.44
C GLY A 229 0.74 5.51 -11.14
N VAL A 230 0.86 6.58 -10.33
CA VAL A 230 2.16 7.14 -9.94
C VAL A 230 2.94 6.17 -9.05
N ILE A 231 2.29 5.52 -8.08
CA ILE A 231 2.99 4.57 -7.19
C ILE A 231 3.43 3.30 -7.94
N TRP A 232 2.61 2.84 -8.89
CA TRP A 232 2.98 1.75 -9.80
C TRP A 232 4.23 2.10 -10.62
N ALA A 233 4.23 3.29 -11.24
CA ALA A 233 5.38 3.75 -12.03
C ALA A 233 6.64 3.90 -11.18
N LEU A 234 6.50 4.42 -9.96
CA LEU A 234 7.60 4.53 -9.00
C LEU A 234 8.16 3.16 -8.61
N GLY A 235 7.31 2.19 -8.27
CA GLY A 235 7.72 0.84 -7.91
C GLY A 235 8.47 0.12 -9.05
N VAL A 236 7.96 0.21 -10.28
CA VAL A 236 8.63 -0.33 -11.48
C VAL A 236 9.97 0.36 -11.73
N PHE A 237 10.01 1.69 -11.62
CA PHE A 237 11.24 2.45 -11.79
C PHE A 237 12.30 2.06 -10.75
N VAL A 238 11.94 1.97 -9.47
CA VAL A 238 12.86 1.62 -8.39
C VAL A 238 13.41 0.21 -8.57
N ALA A 239 12.55 -0.78 -8.86
CA ALA A 239 12.97 -2.16 -9.10
C ALA A 239 13.93 -2.26 -10.30
N ALA A 240 13.57 -1.63 -11.43
CA ALA A 240 14.37 -1.65 -12.64
C ALA A 240 15.72 -0.93 -12.45
N LEU A 241 15.71 0.23 -11.80
CA LEU A 241 16.93 1.00 -11.49
C LEU A 241 17.85 0.21 -10.56
N ALA A 242 17.31 -0.36 -9.48
CA ALA A 242 18.09 -1.16 -8.53
C ALA A 242 18.75 -2.37 -9.22
N ALA A 243 17.97 -3.12 -9.98
CA ALA A 243 18.48 -4.27 -10.74
C ALA A 243 19.53 -3.84 -11.77
N TYR A 244 19.30 -2.74 -12.49
CA TYR A 244 20.26 -2.18 -13.45
C TYR A 244 21.58 -1.78 -12.78
N LEU A 245 21.53 -1.12 -11.61
CA LEU A 245 22.71 -0.70 -10.85
C LEU A 245 23.50 -1.88 -10.28
N THR A 246 22.84 -3.01 -10.04
CA THR A 246 23.50 -4.23 -9.54
C THR A 246 24.48 -4.82 -10.57
N ALA A 247 24.25 -4.59 -11.86
CA ALA A 247 25.12 -5.07 -12.94
C ALA A 247 26.23 -4.07 -13.35
N ASP A 248 26.35 -2.93 -12.65
CA ASP A 248 27.28 -1.85 -13.01
C ASP A 248 28.75 -2.28 -12.92
N ASP A 249 29.10 -3.18 -11.98
CA ASP A 249 30.46 -3.70 -11.82
C ASP A 249 30.92 -4.47 -13.07
N TYR A 250 30.07 -5.37 -13.60
CA TYR A 250 30.33 -6.12 -14.83
C TYR A 250 30.45 -5.20 -16.05
N ARG A 251 29.59 -4.18 -16.16
CA ARG A 251 29.60 -3.24 -17.29
C ARG A 251 30.81 -2.32 -17.26
N LYS A 252 31.20 -1.81 -16.09
CA LYS A 252 32.42 -1.02 -15.92
C LYS A 252 33.64 -1.81 -16.32
N LEU A 253 33.71 -3.10 -15.95
CA LEU A 253 34.78 -3.98 -16.36
C LEU A 253 34.77 -4.25 -17.87
N SER A 254 33.62 -4.55 -18.46
CA SER A 254 33.47 -4.71 -19.92
C SER A 254 33.94 -3.47 -20.67
N ASN A 255 33.52 -2.28 -20.23
CA ASN A 255 33.95 -1.01 -20.83
C ASN A 255 35.43 -0.73 -20.60
N LYS A 256 36.00 -1.16 -19.47
CA LYS A 256 37.44 -1.11 -19.22
C LYS A 256 38.19 -2.05 -20.15
N ILE A 257 37.77 -3.31 -20.34
CA ILE A 257 38.41 -4.28 -21.24
C ILE A 257 38.32 -3.83 -22.70
N VAL A 258 37.16 -3.32 -23.14
CA VAL A 258 36.98 -2.73 -24.48
C VAL A 258 37.87 -1.50 -24.67
N ARG A 259 38.19 -0.75 -23.61
CA ARG A 259 39.11 0.40 -23.65
C ARG A 259 40.57 0.02 -23.35
N ALA A 260 40.83 -1.15 -22.78
CA ALA A 260 42.14 -1.61 -22.29
C ALA A 260 42.85 -2.56 -23.28
N GLN A 261 42.51 -2.47 -24.56
CA GLN A 261 43.42 -2.83 -25.65
C GLN A 261 44.58 -1.81 -25.83
N THR A 262 44.70 -0.82 -24.94
CA THR A 262 45.94 -0.06 -24.74
C THR A 262 46.15 0.28 -23.25
N ARG A 263 47.17 -0.38 -22.67
CA ARG A 263 47.93 -0.11 -21.42
C ARG A 263 47.34 -0.52 -20.04
N GLN A 264 48.18 -1.36 -19.40
CA GLN A 264 48.32 -1.86 -18.02
C GLN A 264 47.48 -1.27 -16.87
N ARG A 265 46.62 -2.15 -16.33
CA ARG A 265 46.42 -2.67 -14.95
C ARG A 265 46.90 -1.85 -13.73
N GLU A 266 45.94 -1.46 -12.90
CA GLU A 266 46.05 -1.38 -11.43
C GLU A 266 44.68 -1.80 -10.82
N SER A 267 44.71 -2.68 -9.81
CA SER A 267 43.57 -3.43 -9.23
C SER A 267 43.13 -2.87 -7.88
N PRO A 268 41.86 -3.05 -7.49
CA PRO A 268 41.52 -3.18 -6.07
C PRO A 268 40.68 -4.44 -5.78
N GLU A 269 41.03 -5.10 -4.67
CA GLU A 269 40.37 -6.29 -4.11
C GLU A 269 39.57 -5.98 -2.83
N PRO A 270 38.74 -6.93 -2.31
CA PRO A 270 37.51 -6.61 -1.60
C PRO A 270 37.62 -6.74 -0.07
N GLY A 271 37.20 -5.71 0.66
CA GLY A 271 37.15 -5.76 2.13
C GLY A 271 36.21 -4.75 2.76
N LEU A 272 34.89 -4.89 2.61
CA LEU A 272 33.94 -4.04 3.37
C LEU A 272 32.51 -4.63 3.45
N VAL A 273 32.36 -5.85 3.98
CA VAL A 273 31.02 -6.47 4.15
C VAL A 273 30.60 -6.63 5.62
N LYS A 274 31.41 -6.28 6.63
CA LYS A 274 31.13 -6.71 8.02
C LYS A 274 31.07 -5.64 9.11
N VAL A 275 31.07 -4.34 8.76
CA VAL A 275 30.67 -3.27 9.70
C VAL A 275 29.54 -2.45 9.08
N MET A 276 28.38 -3.10 8.94
CA MET A 276 27.25 -2.82 9.83
C MET A 276 26.65 -1.42 9.62
N TYR A 277 25.82 -1.23 8.59
CA TYR A 277 24.43 -1.72 8.57
C TYR A 277 23.51 -1.01 9.61
N ALA A 278 23.97 0.06 10.27
CA ALA A 278 23.17 0.84 11.22
C ALA A 278 22.73 2.24 10.72
N PHE A 279 23.23 2.73 9.57
CA PHE A 279 22.97 4.10 9.06
C PHE A 279 22.48 4.17 7.59
N GLY A 280 21.70 3.17 7.16
CA GLY A 280 21.41 2.87 5.75
C GLY A 280 20.63 3.91 4.93
N CYS A 281 19.73 4.71 5.53
CA CYS A 281 18.81 5.56 4.75
C CYS A 281 19.42 6.90 4.32
N SER A 282 20.25 7.51 5.16
CA SER A 282 20.86 8.83 4.93
C SER A 282 22.08 8.76 3.98
N ASN A 283 22.83 7.66 3.99
CA ASN A 283 24.02 7.48 3.15
C ASN A 283 23.66 7.24 1.67
N ALA A 284 22.56 6.55 1.39
CA ALA A 284 22.09 6.32 0.03
C ALA A 284 21.64 7.63 -0.65
N LEU A 285 20.92 8.51 0.07
CA LEU A 285 20.57 9.85 -0.41
C LEU A 285 21.83 10.71 -0.67
N ALA A 286 22.78 10.65 0.27
CA ALA A 286 24.07 11.33 0.18
C ALA A 286 24.85 10.92 -1.07
N GLN A 287 24.95 9.62 -1.37
CA GLN A 287 25.79 9.11 -2.46
C GLN A 287 25.11 9.13 -3.84
N VAL A 288 23.80 8.88 -3.90
CA VAL A 288 23.09 8.73 -5.19
C VAL A 288 22.66 10.08 -5.75
N ILE A 289 22.26 11.02 -4.89
CA ILE A 289 21.65 12.29 -5.34
C ILE A 289 22.54 13.47 -4.96
N LEU A 290 22.87 13.62 -3.69
CA LEU A 290 23.56 14.82 -3.17
C LEU A 290 25.00 14.92 -3.67
N GLN A 291 25.78 13.83 -3.64
CA GLN A 291 27.18 13.84 -4.05
C GLN A 291 27.37 14.22 -5.54
N PRO A 292 26.66 13.63 -6.52
CA PRO A 292 26.79 14.05 -7.92
C PRO A 292 26.24 15.45 -8.18
N SER A 293 25.20 15.90 -7.46
CA SER A 293 24.65 17.25 -7.63
C SER A 293 25.53 18.33 -7.02
N LEU A 294 26.04 18.13 -5.80
CA LEU A 294 27.05 19.01 -5.18
C LEU A 294 28.33 19.06 -6.00
N ASN A 295 28.81 17.94 -6.53
CA ASN A 295 29.99 17.94 -7.41
C ASN A 295 29.74 18.69 -8.73
N ARG A 296 28.52 18.60 -9.30
CA ARG A 296 28.15 19.32 -10.52
C ARG A 296 28.02 20.82 -10.26
N ILE A 297 27.40 21.22 -9.14
CA ILE A 297 27.28 22.61 -8.68
C ILE A 297 28.67 23.20 -8.38
N ARG A 298 29.51 22.48 -7.65
CA ARG A 298 30.87 22.90 -7.28
C ARG A 298 31.80 23.03 -8.48
N LYS A 299 31.67 22.14 -9.47
CA LYS A 299 32.39 22.24 -10.75
C LYS A 299 31.92 23.46 -11.57
N HIS A 300 30.65 23.83 -11.45
CA HIS A 300 30.11 25.08 -12.01
C HIS A 300 30.63 26.33 -11.28
N LEU A 301 30.91 26.21 -9.98
CA LEU A 301 31.46 27.26 -9.11
C LEU A 301 33.01 27.27 -9.04
N GLY A 302 33.70 26.43 -9.81
CA GLY A 302 35.16 26.44 -9.93
C GLY A 302 35.96 26.14 -8.64
N THR A 303 35.37 25.45 -7.66
CA THR A 303 35.96 25.28 -6.31
C THR A 303 36.56 23.88 -6.10
N SER A 304 37.83 23.78 -5.70
CA SER A 304 38.51 22.49 -5.41
C SER A 304 37.95 21.81 -4.15
N ASP A 305 37.79 20.48 -4.15
CA ASP A 305 37.34 19.66 -2.99
C ASP A 305 38.49 19.47 -1.98
N PRO A 306 38.48 20.14 -0.80
CA PRO A 306 39.50 19.89 0.21
C PRO A 306 39.28 18.52 0.86
N ILE A 307 40.39 17.84 1.13
CA ILE A 307 40.42 16.59 1.89
C ILE A 307 40.19 16.96 3.36
N ALA A 308 39.16 16.39 3.99
CA ALA A 308 38.78 16.70 5.36
C ALA A 308 39.69 15.97 6.36
N TRP A 309 39.95 14.69 6.08
CA TRP A 309 40.81 13.86 6.92
C TRP A 309 41.50 12.78 6.08
N ARG A 310 42.81 12.65 6.30
CA ARG A 310 43.64 11.60 5.68
C ARG A 310 43.75 10.45 6.67
N THR A 311 43.02 9.40 6.35
CA THR A 311 42.85 8.15 7.10
C THR A 311 44.14 7.35 7.21
N GLY A 312 45.12 7.58 6.32
CA GLY A 312 46.45 6.96 6.35
C GLY A 312 46.44 5.43 6.21
N THR A 313 45.29 4.85 5.87
CA THR A 313 45.02 3.41 5.78
C THR A 313 44.49 3.15 4.38
N GLU A 314 45.09 2.18 3.67
CA GLU A 314 44.75 1.86 2.28
C GLU A 314 43.27 1.44 2.13
N ASP A 315 42.67 0.91 3.19
CA ASP A 315 41.30 0.38 3.21
C ASP A 315 40.20 1.45 3.21
N PHE A 316 40.44 2.64 3.77
CA PHE A 316 39.37 3.62 4.01
C PHE A 316 39.32 4.79 3.01
N GLY A 317 40.43 5.06 2.30
CA GLY A 317 40.54 6.17 1.35
C GLY A 317 40.36 7.57 1.98
N ASP A 318 40.82 8.62 1.30
CA ASP A 318 40.76 10.00 1.82
C ASP A 318 39.30 10.48 1.99
N ILE A 319 38.91 10.88 3.21
CA ILE A 319 37.57 11.41 3.51
C ILE A 319 37.48 12.85 3.01
N ARG A 320 36.56 13.12 2.08
CA ARG A 320 36.36 14.45 1.49
C ARG A 320 35.31 15.25 2.26
N VAL A 321 35.46 16.58 2.29
CA VAL A 321 34.47 17.48 2.93
C VAL A 321 33.08 17.33 2.31
N SER A 322 32.99 17.04 1.01
CA SER A 322 31.73 16.79 0.30
C SER A 322 30.96 15.56 0.83
N GLN A 323 31.66 14.53 1.31
CA GLN A 323 31.04 13.35 1.92
C GLN A 323 30.49 13.68 3.31
N MET A 324 31.32 14.30 4.17
CA MET A 324 30.92 14.73 5.52
C MET A 324 29.69 15.64 5.50
N LEU A 325 29.65 16.63 4.60
CA LEU A 325 28.51 17.53 4.44
C LEU A 325 27.23 16.79 4.00
N SER A 326 27.36 15.81 3.10
CA SER A 326 26.23 15.02 2.62
C SER A 326 25.64 14.14 3.73
N PHE A 327 26.48 13.54 4.57
CA PHE A 327 26.02 12.81 5.77
C PHE A 327 25.29 13.70 6.74
N LEU A 328 25.85 14.88 7.06
CA LEU A 328 25.25 15.83 7.98
C LEU A 328 23.84 16.25 7.53
N ILE A 329 23.69 16.63 6.27
CA ILE A 329 22.41 17.02 5.69
C ILE A 329 21.39 15.86 5.78
N ALA A 330 21.82 14.65 5.45
CA ALA A 330 20.93 13.50 5.44
C ALA A 330 20.51 13.05 6.86
N TYR A 331 21.34 13.26 7.89
CA TYR A 331 20.95 13.05 9.28
C TYR A 331 19.95 14.11 9.77
N VAL A 332 20.16 15.38 9.39
CA VAL A 332 19.24 16.47 9.74
C VAL A 332 17.85 16.24 9.13
N ILE A 333 17.78 15.82 7.86
CA ILE A 333 16.52 15.48 7.20
C ILE A 333 15.82 14.29 7.89
N ALA A 334 16.58 13.24 8.25
CA ALA A 334 16.03 12.09 8.95
C ALA A 334 15.52 12.44 10.36
N LEU A 335 16.23 13.29 11.09
CA LEU A 335 15.80 13.78 12.40
C LEU A 335 14.54 14.63 12.28
N ALA A 336 14.48 15.55 11.31
CA ALA A 336 13.28 16.37 11.05
C ALA A 336 12.07 15.49 10.69
N TRP A 337 12.28 14.46 9.86
CA TRP A 337 11.24 13.48 9.54
C TRP A 337 10.75 12.74 10.78
N LEU A 338 11.67 12.27 11.64
CA LEU A 338 11.33 11.56 12.87
C LEU A 338 10.58 12.46 13.86
N VAL A 339 11.02 13.71 14.04
CA VAL A 339 10.31 14.67 14.91
C VAL A 339 8.88 14.84 14.43
N ILE A 340 8.66 15.11 13.13
CA ILE A 340 7.32 15.25 12.55
C ILE A 340 6.49 13.97 12.75
N ALA A 341 7.11 12.79 12.59
CA ALA A 341 6.44 11.50 12.80
C ALA A 341 5.85 11.33 14.21
N PHE A 342 6.55 11.84 15.23
CA PHE A 342 6.13 11.72 16.64
C PHE A 342 5.33 12.91 17.15
N THR A 343 5.49 14.11 16.57
CA THR A 343 4.78 15.31 17.02
C THR A 343 3.44 15.52 16.34
N ASP A 344 3.31 15.15 15.05
CA ASP A 344 2.08 15.38 14.29
C ASP A 344 1.22 14.12 14.18
N ARG A 345 -0.05 14.24 14.59
CA ARG A 345 -1.06 13.17 14.49
C ARG A 345 -1.36 12.77 13.04
N ASN A 346 -1.35 13.73 12.12
CA ASN A 346 -1.59 13.52 10.68
C ASN A 346 -0.32 13.78 9.86
N ALA A 347 0.80 13.20 10.26
CA ALA A 347 2.08 13.36 9.57
C ALA A 347 1.99 13.00 8.08
N GLU A 348 1.19 11.99 7.72
CA GLU A 348 1.02 11.52 6.34
C GLU A 348 0.42 12.56 5.38
N ALA A 349 -0.40 13.48 5.90
CA ALA A 349 -0.97 14.56 5.11
C ALA A 349 0.08 15.62 4.75
N ARG A 350 1.21 15.70 5.48
CA ARG A 350 2.27 16.67 5.19
C ARG A 350 3.10 16.21 4.00
N THR A 351 3.25 17.11 3.02
CA THR A 351 4.04 16.88 1.79
C THR A 351 5.47 16.43 2.07
N PHE A 352 6.12 17.02 3.07
CA PHE A 352 7.49 16.66 3.44
C PHE A 352 7.61 15.22 3.94
N PHE A 353 6.61 14.72 4.67
CA PHE A 353 6.68 13.42 5.33
C PHE A 353 6.61 12.28 4.34
N TRP A 354 5.58 12.24 3.50
CA TRP A 354 5.39 11.14 2.54
C TRP A 354 6.46 11.13 1.43
N ILE A 355 6.92 12.32 0.98
CA ILE A 355 8.02 12.40 0.00
C ILE A 355 9.30 11.81 0.60
N THR A 356 9.67 12.26 1.80
CA THR A 356 10.90 11.81 2.46
C THR A 356 10.85 10.32 2.78
N GLN A 357 9.70 9.81 3.22
CA GLN A 357 9.47 8.37 3.41
C GLN A 357 9.66 7.57 2.12
N ASN A 358 9.07 8.01 1.00
CA ASN A 358 9.24 7.33 -0.29
C ASN A 358 10.69 7.33 -0.78
N ILE A 359 11.42 8.42 -0.55
CA ILE A 359 12.84 8.52 -0.88
C ILE A 359 13.64 7.52 -0.03
N PHE A 360 13.43 7.48 1.29
CA PHE A 360 14.10 6.53 2.17
C PHE A 360 13.77 5.07 1.82
N GLY A 361 12.49 4.75 1.58
CA GLY A 361 12.05 3.42 1.17
C GLY A 361 12.67 2.97 -0.16
N SER A 362 12.70 3.87 -1.16
CA SER A 362 13.33 3.61 -2.46
C SER A 362 14.84 3.36 -2.33
N CYS A 363 15.53 4.18 -1.54
CA CYS A 363 16.94 4.03 -1.24
C CYS A 363 17.26 2.70 -0.55
N MET A 364 16.44 2.29 0.42
CA MET A 364 16.58 1.01 1.11
C MET A 364 16.38 -0.17 0.15
N CYS A 365 15.38 -0.12 -0.73
CA CYS A 365 15.17 -1.14 -1.75
C CYS A 365 16.39 -1.28 -2.68
N ILE A 366 16.91 -0.15 -3.19
CA ILE A 366 18.09 -0.14 -4.07
C ILE A 366 19.31 -0.74 -3.36
N MET A 367 19.55 -0.34 -2.11
CA MET A 367 20.68 -0.85 -1.33
C MET A 367 20.55 -2.36 -1.10
N PHE A 368 19.38 -2.81 -0.67
CA PHE A 368 19.12 -4.22 -0.39
C PHE A 368 19.33 -5.09 -1.64
N LEU A 369 18.76 -4.69 -2.78
CA LEU A 369 18.89 -5.41 -4.05
C LEU A 369 20.32 -5.43 -4.60
N LYS A 370 21.12 -4.39 -4.30
CA LYS A 370 22.53 -4.33 -4.66
C LYS A 370 23.39 -5.23 -3.77
N THR A 371 23.06 -5.33 -2.48
CA THR A 371 23.82 -6.12 -1.50
C THR A 371 23.54 -7.62 -1.64
N ILE A 372 22.27 -8.01 -1.82
CA ILE A 372 21.92 -9.43 -1.90
C ILE A 372 22.15 -9.96 -3.32
N ARG A 373 23.16 -10.82 -3.44
CA ARG A 373 23.53 -11.49 -4.69
C ARG A 373 23.04 -12.93 -4.69
N LEU A 374 21.96 -13.19 -5.43
CA LEU A 374 21.57 -14.57 -5.75
C LEU A 374 22.62 -15.21 -6.68
N ASN A 375 22.97 -16.46 -6.39
CA ASN A 375 24.00 -17.24 -7.11
C ASN A 375 23.39 -18.21 -8.15
N SER A 376 22.11 -18.57 -8.00
CA SER A 376 21.37 -19.41 -8.95
C SER A 376 19.88 -19.06 -8.95
N ILE A 377 19.15 -19.48 -10.00
CA ILE A 377 17.69 -19.32 -10.05
C ILE A 377 16.97 -20.31 -9.13
N GLU A 378 17.59 -21.43 -8.75
CA GLU A 378 17.03 -22.39 -7.79
C GLU A 378 16.73 -21.70 -6.46
N VAL A 379 17.71 -20.99 -5.89
CA VAL A 379 17.53 -20.24 -4.64
C VAL A 379 16.45 -19.16 -4.80
N ALA A 380 16.43 -18.48 -5.94
CA ALA A 380 15.41 -17.48 -6.26
C ALA A 380 14.00 -18.10 -6.29
N SER A 381 13.86 -19.27 -6.91
CA SER A 381 12.59 -19.96 -7.09
C SER A 381 12.05 -20.47 -5.75
N ILE A 382 12.89 -21.05 -4.89
CA ILE A 382 12.49 -21.51 -3.56
C ILE A 382 12.04 -20.31 -2.72
N LEU A 383 12.82 -19.23 -2.69
CA LEU A 383 12.48 -18.01 -1.95
C LEU A 383 11.14 -17.42 -2.39
N LEU A 384 10.93 -17.26 -3.70
CA LEU A 384 9.71 -16.66 -4.26
C LEU A 384 8.48 -17.56 -4.09
N VAL A 385 8.62 -18.88 -4.20
CA VAL A 385 7.52 -19.82 -3.96
C VAL A 385 7.12 -19.84 -2.49
N VAL A 386 8.09 -19.83 -1.57
CA VAL A 386 7.80 -19.70 -0.13
C VAL A 386 7.09 -18.37 0.17
N ALA A 387 7.58 -17.27 -0.40
CA ALA A 387 6.96 -15.95 -0.22
C ALA A 387 5.54 -15.88 -0.82
N PHE A 388 5.30 -16.54 -1.95
CA PHE A 388 3.98 -16.67 -2.58
C PHE A 388 2.97 -17.33 -1.63
N PHE A 389 3.32 -18.47 -1.03
CA PHE A 389 2.43 -19.15 -0.09
C PHE A 389 2.28 -18.38 1.23
N TYR A 390 3.35 -17.71 1.67
CA TYR A 390 3.30 -16.85 2.84
C TYR A 390 2.25 -15.74 2.67
N ASP A 391 2.24 -15.04 1.53
CA ASP A 391 1.30 -13.94 1.26
C ASP A 391 -0.16 -14.44 1.22
N ILE A 392 -0.40 -15.56 0.55
CA ILE A 392 -1.73 -16.22 0.50
C ILE A 392 -2.23 -16.59 1.89
N PHE A 393 -1.35 -17.16 2.72
CA PHE A 393 -1.71 -17.57 4.07
C PHE A 393 -2.09 -16.38 4.96
N PHE A 394 -1.33 -15.30 4.92
CA PHE A 394 -1.60 -14.13 5.75
C PHE A 394 -2.80 -13.30 5.28
N VAL A 395 -3.07 -13.24 3.97
CA VAL A 395 -4.21 -12.48 3.44
C VAL A 395 -5.51 -13.27 3.50
N PHE A 396 -5.53 -14.50 2.99
CA PHE A 396 -6.77 -15.26 2.86
C PHE A 396 -7.05 -16.22 4.01
N ILE A 397 -6.04 -16.94 4.53
CA ILE A 397 -6.28 -18.00 5.51
C ILE A 397 -6.46 -17.44 6.93
N THR A 398 -5.71 -16.39 7.25
CA THR A 398 -5.68 -15.79 8.59
C THR A 398 -7.06 -15.30 9.10
N PRO A 399 -7.89 -14.58 8.31
CA PRO A 399 -9.22 -14.17 8.76
C PRO A 399 -10.13 -15.35 9.14
N TYR A 400 -10.02 -16.49 8.45
CA TYR A 400 -10.82 -17.68 8.77
C TYR A 400 -10.42 -18.34 10.09
N ILE A 401 -9.14 -18.29 10.45
CA ILE A 401 -8.63 -18.94 11.66
C ILE A 401 -8.82 -18.05 12.90
N PHE A 402 -8.55 -16.74 12.79
CA PHE A 402 -8.45 -15.86 13.96
C PHE A 402 -9.64 -14.90 14.13
N LYS A 403 -10.63 -14.91 13.22
CA LYS A 403 -11.77 -13.96 13.17
C LYS A 403 -11.36 -12.47 13.21
N LYS A 404 -10.05 -12.18 13.11
CA LYS A 404 -9.40 -10.87 13.04
C LYS A 404 -8.26 -10.99 12.04
N SER A 405 -8.13 -10.02 11.15
CA SER A 405 -7.04 -9.98 10.18
C SER A 405 -5.73 -9.55 10.87
N ILE A 406 -4.82 -10.51 11.12
CA ILE A 406 -3.50 -10.26 11.74
C ILE A 406 -2.70 -9.24 10.91
N MET A 407 -2.86 -9.25 9.60
CA MET A 407 -2.17 -8.32 8.69
C MET A 407 -2.47 -6.85 9.01
N ILE A 408 -3.70 -6.48 9.36
CA ILE A 408 -4.03 -5.09 9.75
C ILE A 408 -3.34 -4.77 11.07
N THR A 409 -3.41 -5.67 12.05
CA THR A 409 -2.81 -5.44 13.37
C THR A 409 -1.29 -5.34 13.37
N VAL A 410 -0.63 -6.03 12.44
CA VAL A 410 0.82 -5.96 12.24
C VAL A 410 1.19 -4.73 11.43
N ALA A 411 0.43 -4.40 10.38
CA ALA A 411 0.67 -3.21 9.56
C ALA A 411 0.51 -1.91 10.33
N THR A 412 -0.41 -1.85 11.29
CA THR A 412 -0.63 -0.66 12.15
C THR A 412 0.13 -0.70 13.47
N SER A 413 1.10 -1.60 13.71
CA SER A 413 1.94 -1.60 14.92
C SER A 413 1.20 -1.32 16.25
N GLY A 414 -0.03 -1.81 16.40
CA GLY A 414 -0.93 -1.39 17.47
C GLY A 414 -2.40 -1.80 17.29
N GLY A 415 -2.78 -2.27 16.09
CA GLY A 415 -4.17 -2.64 15.80
C GLY A 415 -5.02 -1.46 15.31
N PRO A 416 -6.25 -1.73 14.84
CA PRO A 416 -7.25 -0.67 14.68
C PRO A 416 -7.50 -0.01 16.05
N PRO A 417 -8.00 1.24 16.09
CA PRO A 417 -8.36 1.90 17.33
C PRO A 417 -9.24 0.98 18.20
N THR A 418 -8.98 1.00 19.50
CA THR A 418 -9.71 0.15 20.47
C THR A 418 -11.17 0.59 20.65
N ALA A 419 -11.47 1.85 20.34
CA ALA A 419 -12.82 2.38 20.32
C ALA A 419 -13.47 2.21 18.94
N ASP A 420 -14.80 2.09 18.92
CA ASP A 420 -15.57 1.97 17.69
C ASP A 420 -15.33 3.17 16.75
N ALA A 421 -15.40 2.93 15.44
CA ALA A 421 -15.16 3.97 14.43
C ALA A 421 -16.05 5.21 14.63
N SER A 422 -17.30 5.02 15.08
CA SER A 422 -18.23 6.10 15.41
C SER A 422 -17.80 6.93 16.63
N TRP A 423 -17.16 6.29 17.62
CA TRP A 423 -16.59 7.00 18.77
C TRP A 423 -15.39 7.85 18.34
N CYS A 424 -14.57 7.36 17.42
CA CYS A 424 -13.38 8.08 16.96
C CYS A 424 -13.66 9.18 15.95
N GLU A 425 -14.76 9.07 15.20
CA GLU A 425 -15.30 10.19 14.43
C GLU A 425 -15.82 11.30 15.36
N LYS A 426 -16.33 10.91 16.54
CA LYS A 426 -16.86 11.84 17.57
C LYS A 426 -15.77 12.48 18.44
N TYR A 427 -14.78 11.71 18.87
CA TYR A 427 -13.68 12.14 19.74
C TYR A 427 -12.34 11.74 19.12
N PRO A 428 -11.91 12.43 18.05
CA PRO A 428 -10.67 12.09 17.33
C PRO A 428 -9.42 12.25 18.21
N ASP A 429 -9.51 13.03 19.28
CA ASP A 429 -8.42 13.30 20.20
C ASP A 429 -8.32 12.32 21.37
N ASP A 430 -9.24 11.36 21.48
CA ASP A 430 -9.24 10.35 22.54
C ASP A 430 -8.08 9.35 22.35
N ALA A 431 -7.45 8.95 23.45
CA ALA A 431 -6.36 7.98 23.45
C ALA A 431 -6.80 6.62 22.91
N ASN A 432 -8.07 6.24 23.11
CA ASN A 432 -8.63 4.97 22.63
C ASN A 432 -8.87 4.94 21.12
N CYS A 433 -8.80 6.11 20.47
CA CYS A 433 -8.94 6.30 19.03
C CYS A 433 -7.61 6.37 18.28
N GLN A 434 -6.51 6.17 19.01
CA GLN A 434 -5.19 6.02 18.42
C GLN A 434 -5.11 4.63 17.79
N GLY A 435 -5.43 4.54 16.49
CA GLY A 435 -4.92 3.46 15.66
C GLY A 435 -3.40 3.60 15.57
N GLY A 436 -2.68 2.48 15.59
CA GLY A 436 -1.23 2.60 15.49
C GLY A 436 -0.80 3.08 14.08
N ASN A 437 0.24 3.90 14.04
CA ASN A 437 0.75 4.46 12.79
C ASN A 437 1.22 3.34 11.86
N PRO A 438 0.94 3.40 10.55
CA PRO A 438 1.41 2.39 9.62
C PRO A 438 2.94 2.33 9.66
N LEU A 439 3.47 1.11 9.71
CA LEU A 439 4.91 0.88 9.74
C LEU A 439 5.59 1.53 8.52
N PRO A 440 6.80 2.10 8.65
CA PRO A 440 7.50 2.80 7.57
C PRO A 440 7.99 1.88 6.43
N MET A 441 7.54 0.63 6.40
CA MET A 441 7.90 -0.38 5.39
C MET A 441 6.97 -0.34 4.15
N LEU A 442 6.39 0.82 3.85
CA LEU A 442 5.53 1.04 2.68
C LEU A 442 5.88 2.36 1.99
N LEU A 443 5.78 2.35 0.66
CA LEU A 443 5.69 3.58 -0.14
C LEU A 443 4.25 4.09 -0.09
N THR A 444 4.07 5.40 0.07
CA THR A 444 2.76 6.02 0.25
C THR A 444 2.60 7.24 -0.66
N ILE A 445 1.49 7.33 -1.39
CA ILE A 445 1.15 8.52 -2.20
C ILE A 445 -0.27 8.96 -1.85
N PRO A 446 -0.49 10.21 -1.39
CA PRO A 446 -1.83 10.69 -1.07
C PRO A 446 -2.72 10.63 -2.32
N ARG A 447 -3.99 10.25 -2.14
CA ARG A 447 -4.97 10.25 -3.23
C ARG A 447 -5.32 11.69 -3.59
N PHE A 448 -4.86 12.11 -4.77
CA PHE A 448 -5.22 13.41 -5.33
C PHE A 448 -6.68 13.36 -5.81
N PHE A 449 -7.47 14.37 -5.45
CA PHE A 449 -8.87 14.55 -5.89
C PHE A 449 -9.89 13.56 -5.33
N ASP A 450 -9.57 12.82 -4.27
CA ASP A 450 -10.52 11.98 -3.53
C ASP A 450 -11.07 12.75 -2.32
N TYR A 451 -12.40 12.83 -2.18
CA TYR A 451 -13.04 13.54 -1.07
C TYR A 451 -12.99 12.74 0.24
N GLN A 452 -12.80 11.42 0.18
CA GLN A 452 -12.63 10.56 1.35
C GLN A 452 -11.20 10.63 1.92
N GLY A 453 -10.27 11.25 1.19
CA GLY A 453 -8.86 11.26 1.54
C GLY A 453 -8.22 9.88 1.43
N GLY A 454 -7.10 9.70 2.13
CA GLY A 454 -6.33 8.46 2.15
C GLY A 454 -5.13 8.42 1.21
N ALA A 455 -4.36 7.34 1.30
CA ALA A 455 -3.14 7.11 0.52
C ALA A 455 -3.23 5.82 -0.30
N SER A 456 -2.58 5.82 -1.45
CA SER A 456 -2.22 4.59 -2.16
C SER A 456 -0.94 4.04 -1.54
N LEU A 457 -0.93 2.74 -1.21
CA LEU A 457 0.15 2.08 -0.48
C LEU A 457 0.78 0.99 -1.35
N LEU A 458 2.10 0.87 -1.32
CA LEU A 458 2.84 -0.21 -1.98
C LEU A 458 3.88 -0.79 -1.03
N GLY A 459 3.87 -2.10 -0.82
CA GLY A 459 4.80 -2.79 0.06
C GLY A 459 6.23 -2.79 -0.50
N LEU A 460 7.22 -2.51 0.36
CA LEU A 460 8.63 -2.64 -0.06
C LEU A 460 9.00 -4.09 -0.39
N GLY A 461 8.37 -5.06 0.26
CA GLY A 461 8.55 -6.49 -0.02
C GLY A 461 8.18 -6.88 -1.45
N ASP A 462 7.14 -6.26 -2.00
CA ASP A 462 6.66 -6.52 -3.38
C ASP A 462 7.63 -5.99 -4.43
N ILE A 463 8.46 -5.01 -4.07
CA ILE A 463 9.54 -4.47 -4.92
C ILE A 463 10.79 -5.33 -4.77
N VAL A 464 11.15 -5.65 -3.52
CA VAL A 464 12.42 -6.32 -3.19
C VAL A 464 12.42 -7.78 -3.62
N LEU A 465 11.37 -8.55 -3.33
CA LEU A 465 11.38 -10.00 -3.57
C LEU A 465 11.47 -10.34 -5.07
N PRO A 466 10.57 -9.85 -5.96
CA PRO A 466 10.75 -10.00 -7.40
C PRO A 466 11.99 -9.27 -7.91
N GLY A 467 12.36 -8.15 -7.28
CA GLY A 467 13.55 -7.37 -7.62
C GLY A 467 14.85 -8.15 -7.53
N LEU A 468 14.96 -9.15 -6.65
CA LEU A 468 16.11 -10.05 -6.57
C LEU A 468 16.27 -10.91 -7.84
N LEU A 469 15.15 -11.34 -8.43
CA LEU A 469 15.17 -12.07 -9.70
C LEU A 469 15.55 -11.13 -10.86
N LEU A 470 15.05 -9.89 -10.86
CA LEU A 470 15.46 -8.86 -11.83
C LEU A 470 16.95 -8.54 -11.73
N SER A 471 17.50 -8.42 -10.51
CA SER A 471 18.92 -8.13 -10.29
C SER A 471 19.80 -9.31 -10.72
N PHE A 472 19.34 -10.55 -10.54
CA PHE A 472 20.00 -11.73 -11.09
C PHE A 472 20.00 -11.73 -12.63
N ALA A 473 18.88 -11.46 -13.27
CA ALA A 473 18.79 -11.37 -14.74
C ALA A 473 19.70 -10.26 -15.31
N ALA A 474 19.71 -9.08 -14.69
CA ALA A 474 20.58 -7.97 -15.09
C ALA A 474 22.07 -8.34 -15.01
N ARG A 475 22.48 -9.04 -13.95
CA ARG A 475 23.86 -9.52 -13.77
C ARG A 475 24.20 -10.61 -14.77
N TYR A 476 23.30 -11.56 -14.99
CA TYR A 476 23.50 -12.65 -15.96
C TYR A 476 23.72 -12.11 -17.37
N ASP A 477 22.87 -11.19 -17.83
CA ASP A 477 22.99 -10.56 -19.15
C ASP A 477 24.34 -9.81 -19.29
N ALA A 478 24.75 -9.08 -18.25
CA ALA A 478 26.02 -8.37 -18.24
C ALA A 478 27.24 -9.32 -18.21
N ALA A 479 27.18 -10.41 -17.45
CA ALA A 479 28.22 -11.42 -17.38
C ALA A 479 28.38 -12.15 -18.72
N LYS A 480 27.26 -12.51 -19.38
CA LYS A 480 27.27 -13.13 -20.72
C LYS A 480 27.90 -12.21 -21.77
N SER A 481 27.59 -10.91 -21.72
CA SER A 481 28.23 -9.91 -22.58
C SER A 481 29.75 -9.83 -22.35
N LEU A 482 30.19 -9.87 -21.09
CA LEU A 482 31.60 -9.79 -20.72
C LEU A 482 32.39 -11.02 -21.22
N VAL A 483 31.89 -12.23 -20.94
CA VAL A 483 32.53 -13.48 -21.36
C VAL A 483 32.56 -13.61 -22.88
N GLY A 484 31.51 -13.16 -23.57
CA GLY A 484 31.47 -13.13 -25.03
C GLY A 484 32.54 -12.24 -25.67
N ILE A 485 32.90 -11.12 -25.02
CA ILE A 485 33.98 -10.23 -25.49
C ILE A 485 35.36 -10.87 -25.30
N MET A 486 35.58 -11.60 -24.21
CA MET A 486 36.87 -12.21 -23.89
C MET A 486 37.17 -13.49 -24.68
N GLY A 487 36.15 -14.21 -25.13
CA GLY A 487 36.29 -15.46 -25.89
C GLY A 487 36.78 -15.34 -27.34
N GLY A 488 37.25 -14.16 -27.79
CA GLY A 488 37.88 -13.99 -29.12
C GLY A 488 36.94 -14.15 -30.32
N GLY A 489 35.63 -14.25 -30.12
CA GLY A 489 34.65 -14.31 -31.21
C GLY A 489 34.50 -12.96 -31.90
N SER A 490 35.02 -12.84 -33.12
CA SER A 490 34.65 -11.75 -34.03
C SER A 490 33.13 -11.78 -34.27
N GLY A 491 32.42 -10.81 -33.69
CA GLY A 491 31.18 -10.29 -34.24
C GLY A 491 30.06 -11.26 -34.60
N ARG A 492 29.43 -11.89 -33.60
CA ARG A 492 27.95 -11.96 -33.55
C ARG A 492 27.41 -11.51 -32.19
N ILE A 493 28.00 -10.41 -31.72
CA ILE A 493 27.27 -9.37 -31.02
C ILE A 493 26.19 -8.86 -32.00
N ALA A 494 24.99 -9.43 -31.91
CA ALA A 494 23.77 -8.74 -32.31
C ALA A 494 23.35 -7.70 -31.23
N THR A 495 24.35 -7.02 -30.67
CA THR A 495 24.26 -5.82 -29.85
C THR A 495 24.95 -4.67 -30.61
N THR A 496 24.55 -4.43 -31.85
CA THR A 496 24.59 -3.08 -32.42
C THR A 496 23.38 -2.34 -31.89
N CYS A 497 23.53 -1.68 -30.75
CA CYS A 497 22.96 -0.34 -30.65
C CYS A 497 24.15 0.61 -30.79
N PRO A 498 24.27 1.32 -31.92
CA PRO A 498 25.24 2.38 -32.02
C PRO A 498 24.87 3.44 -30.98
N GLU A 499 25.91 4.00 -30.38
CA GLU A 499 25.86 5.25 -29.66
C GLU A 499 25.34 6.35 -30.59
N GLN A 500 24.04 6.67 -30.58
CA GLN A 500 23.51 8.05 -30.62
C GLN A 500 21.97 8.07 -30.48
N ARG A 501 21.51 8.73 -29.41
CA ARG A 501 20.24 9.47 -29.21
C ARG A 501 19.00 9.06 -30.05
N LEU A 502 17.95 8.67 -29.32
CA LEU A 502 16.51 8.73 -29.68
C LEU A 502 15.90 7.51 -30.40
N LEU A 503 15.78 6.36 -29.71
CA LEU A 503 14.49 5.64 -29.57
C LEU A 503 14.64 4.42 -28.64
N SER A 504 13.75 4.34 -27.65
CA SER A 504 13.81 3.51 -26.44
C SER A 504 13.46 2.02 -26.61
N SER A 505 13.27 1.50 -27.83
CA SER A 505 12.58 0.19 -28.01
C SER A 505 13.48 -1.02 -28.26
N CYS A 506 14.75 -0.86 -28.66
CA CYS A 506 15.59 -2.01 -29.02
C CYS A 506 16.32 -2.65 -27.81
N LEU A 507 16.59 -1.87 -26.74
CA LEU A 507 17.27 -2.37 -25.54
C LEU A 507 16.42 -3.31 -24.66
N CYS A 508 15.09 -3.31 -24.81
CA CYS A 508 14.17 -3.97 -23.87
C CYS A 508 13.85 -5.44 -24.19
N PHE A 509 14.23 -5.98 -25.35
CA PHE A 509 13.74 -7.30 -25.79
C PHE A 509 14.83 -8.36 -26.06
N ARG A 510 16.11 -8.01 -25.90
CA ARG A 510 17.23 -8.92 -26.17
C ARG A 510 18.00 -9.18 -24.86
N GLY A 511 17.72 -10.34 -24.24
CA GLY A 511 18.25 -10.73 -22.92
C GLY A 511 17.15 -11.20 -21.97
N TYR A 512 17.50 -11.46 -20.71
CA TYR A 512 16.54 -11.82 -19.65
C TYR A 512 15.99 -10.59 -18.92
N PHE A 513 16.79 -9.52 -18.78
CA PHE A 513 16.45 -8.35 -17.98
C PHE A 513 15.21 -7.59 -18.49
N GLY A 514 15.17 -7.24 -19.77
CA GLY A 514 14.10 -6.43 -20.35
C GLY A 514 12.71 -7.11 -20.33
N PRO A 515 12.57 -8.36 -20.81
CA PRO A 515 11.32 -9.11 -20.70
C PRO A 515 10.85 -9.29 -19.26
N LEU A 516 11.79 -9.45 -18.32
CA LEU A 516 11.47 -9.63 -16.90
C LEU A 516 10.99 -8.33 -16.24
N VAL A 517 11.53 -7.16 -16.61
CA VAL A 517 11.02 -5.84 -16.19
C VAL A 517 9.58 -5.64 -16.67
N ILE A 518 9.27 -6.06 -17.91
CA ILE A 518 7.91 -6.00 -18.45
C ILE A 518 6.98 -6.94 -17.67
N ALA A 519 7.41 -8.17 -17.39
CA ALA A 519 6.63 -9.13 -16.61
C ALA A 519 6.35 -8.64 -15.17
N TYR A 520 7.33 -7.99 -14.54
CA TYR A 520 7.14 -7.33 -13.24
C TYR A 520 6.11 -6.20 -13.32
N ALA A 521 6.22 -5.31 -14.32
CA ALA A 521 5.28 -4.20 -14.51
C ALA A 521 3.84 -4.69 -14.75
N ILE A 522 3.67 -5.75 -15.52
CA ILE A 522 2.36 -6.40 -15.77
C ILE A 522 1.84 -7.05 -14.49
N GLY A 523 2.67 -7.79 -13.76
CA GLY A 523 2.27 -8.43 -12.50
C GLY A 523 1.83 -7.42 -11.44
N LEU A 524 2.56 -6.30 -11.31
CA LEU A 524 2.20 -5.23 -10.39
C LEU A 524 0.90 -4.51 -10.81
N PHE A 525 0.70 -4.32 -12.11
CA PHE A 525 -0.54 -3.77 -12.63
C PHE A 525 -1.74 -4.70 -12.37
N MET A 526 -1.58 -6.01 -12.59
CA MET A 526 -2.61 -7.01 -12.31
C MET A 526 -2.97 -7.06 -10.81
N ALA A 527 -1.98 -6.95 -9.92
CA ALA A 527 -2.23 -6.86 -8.48
C ALA A 527 -3.10 -5.64 -8.13
N ASN A 528 -2.75 -4.46 -8.66
CA ASN A 528 -3.55 -3.24 -8.45
C ASN A 528 -4.96 -3.36 -9.05
N ALA A 529 -5.08 -3.92 -10.26
CA ALA A 529 -6.37 -4.14 -10.92
C ALA A 529 -7.25 -5.14 -10.14
N ALA A 530 -6.67 -6.20 -9.55
CA ALA A 530 -7.40 -7.17 -8.77
C ALA A 530 -7.94 -6.59 -7.46
N VAL A 531 -7.15 -5.78 -6.75
CA VAL A 531 -7.62 -5.05 -5.55
C VAL A 531 -8.78 -4.13 -5.91
N TYR A 532 -8.71 -3.46 -7.05
CA TYR A 532 -9.77 -2.58 -7.53
C TYR A 532 -11.06 -3.35 -7.89
N LEU A 533 -10.95 -4.47 -8.61
CA LEU A 533 -12.11 -5.25 -9.07
C LEU A 533 -12.80 -6.03 -7.95
N MET A 534 -12.06 -6.49 -6.95
CA MET A 534 -12.59 -7.35 -5.89
C MET A 534 -12.97 -6.60 -4.61
N GLU A 535 -12.74 -5.27 -4.56
CA GLU A 535 -12.99 -4.40 -3.39
C GLU A 535 -12.46 -4.95 -2.05
N MET A 536 -11.47 -5.85 -2.12
CA MET A 536 -10.85 -6.54 -1.00
C MET A 536 -9.33 -6.56 -1.20
N GLY A 537 -8.57 -6.53 -0.10
CA GLY A 537 -7.12 -6.65 -0.14
C GLY A 537 -6.68 -7.98 -0.78
N GLN A 538 -5.84 -7.90 -1.80
CA GLN A 538 -5.31 -9.06 -2.53
C GLN A 538 -3.81 -9.21 -2.26
N PRO A 539 -3.29 -10.45 -2.17
CA PRO A 539 -1.86 -10.69 -2.05
C PRO A 539 -1.15 -10.31 -3.36
N ALA A 540 -0.24 -9.35 -3.33
CA ALA A 540 0.42 -8.85 -4.54
C ALA A 540 1.38 -9.88 -5.15
N LEU A 541 2.02 -10.72 -4.31
CA LEU A 541 2.95 -11.76 -4.77
C LEU A 541 2.24 -12.87 -5.57
N LEU A 542 0.91 -13.01 -5.40
CA LEU A 542 0.08 -13.93 -6.19
C LEU A 542 0.20 -13.65 -7.70
N TYR A 543 0.33 -12.38 -8.09
CA TYR A 543 0.42 -11.96 -9.49
C TYR A 543 1.87 -11.79 -9.94
N LEU A 544 2.75 -11.29 -9.06
CA LEU A 544 4.14 -10.98 -9.37
C LEU A 544 5.02 -12.22 -9.53
N VAL A 545 4.87 -13.23 -8.66
CA VAL A 545 5.70 -14.44 -8.69
C VAL A 545 5.51 -15.23 -9.99
N PRO A 546 4.28 -15.61 -10.40
CA PRO A 546 4.10 -16.36 -11.64
C PRO A 546 4.47 -15.54 -12.88
N SER A 547 4.25 -14.22 -12.89
CA SER A 547 4.66 -13.39 -14.02
C SER A 547 6.18 -13.35 -14.18
N CYS A 548 6.92 -13.12 -13.10
CA CYS A 548 8.37 -12.96 -13.15
C CYS A 548 9.11 -14.30 -13.29
N LEU A 549 8.83 -15.25 -12.40
CA LEU A 549 9.49 -16.56 -12.41
C LEU A 549 9.10 -17.38 -13.65
N GLY A 550 7.83 -17.30 -14.06
CA GLY A 550 7.32 -17.95 -15.27
C GLY A 550 8.00 -17.41 -16.53
N THR A 551 8.13 -16.09 -16.65
CA THR A 551 8.82 -15.46 -17.80
C THR A 551 10.29 -15.89 -17.86
N MET A 552 11.01 -15.87 -16.74
CA MET A 552 12.42 -16.26 -16.73
C MET A 552 12.62 -17.74 -17.04
N SER A 553 11.77 -18.62 -16.48
CA SER A 553 11.81 -20.06 -16.74
C SER A 553 11.46 -20.38 -18.20
N TYR A 554 10.45 -19.70 -18.77
CA TYR A 554 10.05 -19.88 -20.16
C TYR A 554 11.15 -19.46 -21.14
N ILE A 555 11.79 -18.31 -20.92
CA ILE A 555 12.91 -17.84 -21.75
C ILE A 555 14.09 -18.80 -21.62
N GLY A 556 14.43 -19.24 -20.40
CA GLY A 556 15.53 -20.19 -20.16
C GLY A 556 15.28 -21.55 -20.80
N TRP A 557 14.04 -22.04 -20.78
CA TRP A 557 13.63 -23.27 -21.47
C TRP A 557 13.76 -23.13 -22.99
N ARG A 558 13.26 -22.03 -23.56
CA ARG A 558 13.34 -21.77 -25.01
C ARG A 558 14.78 -21.64 -25.51
N GLN A 559 15.68 -21.10 -24.68
CA GLN A 559 17.10 -20.96 -25.01
C GLN A 559 17.92 -22.22 -24.72
N GLY A 560 17.35 -23.23 -24.05
CA GLY A 560 18.07 -24.43 -23.63
C GLY A 560 19.07 -24.19 -22.49
N GLU A 561 19.04 -23.02 -21.85
CA GLU A 561 19.97 -22.57 -20.81
C GLU A 561 19.43 -22.78 -19.39
N LEU A 562 18.21 -23.33 -19.26
CA LEU A 562 17.52 -23.46 -17.96
C LEU A 562 18.33 -24.25 -16.93
N LYS A 563 18.98 -25.35 -17.34
CA LYS A 563 19.82 -26.16 -16.43
C LYS A 563 21.04 -25.37 -15.94
N ASP A 564 21.66 -24.58 -16.83
CA ASP A 564 22.78 -23.71 -16.46
C ASP A 564 22.35 -22.60 -15.49
N LEU A 565 21.14 -22.05 -15.68
CA LEU A 565 20.53 -21.10 -14.76
C LEU A 565 20.21 -21.72 -13.38
N TRP A 566 19.78 -22.98 -13.37
CA TRP A 566 19.39 -23.74 -12.16
C TRP A 566 20.57 -24.04 -11.24
N ASP A 567 21.65 -24.62 -11.78
CA ASP A 567 22.82 -25.03 -10.99
C ASP A 567 23.79 -23.85 -10.68
N GLY A 568 23.44 -22.66 -11.16
CA GLY A 568 24.24 -21.45 -11.05
C GLY A 568 25.08 -21.22 -12.31
N PRO A 569 24.78 -20.14 -13.07
CA PRO A 569 25.29 -19.95 -14.42
C PRO A 569 26.80 -19.82 -14.48
N ARG A 570 27.42 -20.57 -15.40
CA ARG A 570 28.88 -20.55 -15.61
C ARG A 570 29.39 -19.18 -16.03
N ALA A 571 28.57 -18.42 -16.75
CA ALA A 571 28.91 -17.05 -17.16
C ALA A 571 29.13 -16.11 -15.97
N ILE A 572 28.29 -16.21 -14.92
CA ILE A 572 28.45 -15.38 -13.70
C ILE A 572 29.70 -15.83 -12.94
N LYS A 573 29.88 -17.15 -12.75
CA LYS A 573 31.07 -17.70 -12.07
C LYS A 573 32.37 -17.28 -12.76
N ALA A 574 32.43 -17.34 -14.08
CA ALA A 574 33.58 -16.91 -14.87
C ALA A 574 33.82 -15.39 -14.75
N ALA A 575 32.76 -14.58 -14.82
CA ALA A 575 32.86 -13.13 -14.66
C ALA A 575 33.30 -12.72 -13.25
N ASP A 576 32.80 -13.41 -12.22
CA ASP A 576 33.17 -13.17 -10.82
C ASP A 576 34.64 -13.56 -10.56
N ALA A 577 35.12 -14.67 -11.12
CA ALA A 577 36.52 -15.06 -11.05
C ALA A 577 37.46 -14.00 -11.66
N ILE A 578 37.03 -13.31 -12.72
CA ILE A 578 37.78 -12.22 -13.35
C ILE A 578 37.73 -10.94 -12.50
N LEU A 579 36.60 -10.66 -11.85
CA LEU A 579 36.37 -9.44 -11.06
C LEU A 579 37.04 -9.47 -9.69
N TYR A 580 36.95 -10.60 -9.00
CA TYR A 580 37.29 -10.71 -7.58
C TYR A 580 38.49 -11.61 -7.30
N GLY A 581 39.02 -12.33 -8.30
CA GLY A 581 40.25 -13.09 -8.17
C GLY A 581 40.27 -14.04 -6.97
N GLU A 582 39.53 -15.15 -7.02
CA GLU A 582 39.66 -16.21 -6.00
C GLU A 582 40.13 -17.53 -6.61
N ASP A 583 41.09 -18.16 -5.91
CA ASP A 583 41.77 -19.42 -6.23
C ASP A 583 40.80 -20.63 -6.30
N PRO A 584 41.02 -21.58 -7.22
CA PRO A 584 40.16 -22.74 -7.37
C PRO A 584 40.46 -23.78 -6.27
N ALA A 585 39.63 -23.82 -5.22
CA ALA A 585 39.62 -24.93 -4.26
C ALA A 585 38.32 -25.74 -4.37
N GLY A 586 38.41 -27.00 -4.85
CA GLY A 586 37.34 -27.99 -4.66
C GLY A 586 37.10 -29.03 -5.76
N ASN A 587 38.13 -29.78 -6.15
CA ASN A 587 38.18 -31.03 -6.95
C ASN A 587 36.89 -31.69 -7.50
N SER A 588 36.88 -31.90 -8.81
CA SER A 588 36.54 -33.19 -9.47
C SER A 588 37.24 -33.27 -10.84
N GLN A 589 37.85 -34.41 -11.12
CA GLN A 589 38.74 -34.71 -12.26
C GLN A 589 38.12 -34.44 -13.64
N SER A 590 38.83 -33.72 -14.53
CA SER A 590 39.37 -34.26 -15.80
C SER A 590 39.82 -33.15 -16.78
N GLN A 591 41.08 -33.25 -17.19
CA GLN A 591 41.67 -32.87 -18.49
C GLN A 591 41.76 -31.37 -18.85
N GLY A 592 43.01 -30.90 -18.95
CA GLY A 592 43.36 -29.57 -19.43
C GLY A 592 42.98 -29.36 -20.89
N ALA A 593 42.48 -28.16 -21.19
CA ALA A 593 42.26 -27.70 -22.54
C ALA A 593 43.38 -26.74 -22.94
N HIS A 594 44.46 -27.29 -23.50
CA HIS A 594 45.14 -26.62 -24.60
C HIS A 594 44.20 -26.71 -25.81
N ALA A 595 43.76 -25.57 -26.35
CA ALA A 595 43.03 -25.57 -27.63
C ALA A 595 44.05 -25.66 -28.79
N PRO A 596 43.94 -26.64 -29.71
CA PRO A 596 44.75 -26.70 -30.91
C PRO A 596 44.20 -25.75 -31.99
N LEU A 597 45.11 -25.20 -32.78
CA LEU A 597 44.82 -24.53 -34.06
C LEU A 597 44.29 -25.54 -35.09
N PRO A 598 43.40 -25.15 -36.03
CA PRO A 598 43.08 -25.98 -37.18
C PRO A 598 44.07 -25.67 -38.32
N SER A 599 44.82 -26.69 -38.74
CA SER A 599 45.44 -26.76 -40.06
C SER A 599 44.71 -27.84 -40.86
N GLU A 600 44.07 -27.44 -41.95
CA GLU A 600 43.64 -28.36 -43.01
C GLU A 600 44.88 -28.73 -43.83
N ASP A 601 45.16 -30.03 -44.00
CA ASP A 601 45.90 -30.57 -45.14
C ASP A 601 45.55 -32.06 -45.36
N VAL A 602 44.84 -32.28 -46.46
CA VAL A 602 44.83 -33.40 -47.43
C VAL A 602 45.48 -34.74 -47.04
N GLU A 603 44.67 -35.81 -47.02
CA GLU A 603 45.09 -37.22 -47.11
C GLU A 603 45.54 -37.60 -48.53
N GLY A 604 46.66 -38.32 -48.62
CA GLY A 604 47.11 -39.05 -49.79
C GLY A 604 47.38 -40.51 -49.43
N ASP A 605 46.85 -41.41 -50.26
CA ASP A 605 46.95 -42.87 -50.16
C ASP A 605 48.29 -43.44 -50.65
N ASP A 606 48.56 -44.66 -50.16
CA ASP A 606 49.40 -45.75 -50.69
C ASP A 606 50.94 -45.59 -50.71
N MET A 607 51.67 -46.45 -49.95
CA MET A 607 52.19 -47.75 -50.44
C MET A 607 53.28 -48.37 -49.51
N ALA A 608 53.08 -49.65 -49.17
CA ALA A 608 53.99 -50.75 -48.79
C ALA A 608 55.46 -50.53 -48.29
N ALA A 609 55.72 -51.00 -47.05
CA ALA A 609 56.66 -52.05 -46.58
C ALA A 609 58.17 -52.16 -47.01
N PRO A 610 59.03 -52.79 -46.16
CA PRO A 610 60.41 -52.38 -45.84
C PRO A 610 61.52 -53.32 -46.41
N PRO A 611 62.83 -53.17 -46.05
CA PRO A 611 63.37 -53.91 -44.88
C PRO A 611 64.67 -53.36 -44.17
N SER A 612 64.84 -53.78 -42.91
CA SER A 612 66.06 -54.25 -42.17
C SER A 612 67.45 -53.55 -42.20
N ALA A 613 67.98 -53.23 -41.01
CA ALA A 613 69.38 -53.41 -40.51
C ALA A 613 69.38 -53.03 -39.00
N VAL A 614 69.73 -53.86 -38.00
CA VAL A 614 70.99 -54.53 -37.60
C VAL A 614 72.03 -53.59 -36.95
N ASP A 615 72.35 -53.92 -35.69
CA ASP A 615 73.53 -53.66 -34.82
C ASP A 615 73.91 -52.22 -34.39
N ASP A 616 74.04 -51.97 -33.08
CA ASP A 616 75.26 -52.24 -32.30
C ASP A 616 75.11 -51.86 -30.80
N ASP A 617 75.71 -52.71 -29.96
CA ASP A 617 76.00 -52.56 -28.53
C ASP A 617 77.12 -51.52 -28.27
N GLU A 618 77.09 -50.83 -27.12
CA GLU A 618 78.18 -50.89 -26.11
C GLU A 618 78.10 -49.76 -25.05
N ASN A 619 78.05 -50.21 -23.78
CA ASN A 619 78.88 -49.79 -22.64
C ASN A 619 79.03 -48.30 -22.28
N ASN A 620 78.67 -47.92 -21.05
CA ASN A 620 79.62 -48.02 -19.91
C ASN A 620 78.96 -47.58 -18.58
N GLN A 621 79.06 -48.43 -17.57
CA GLN A 621 78.71 -48.18 -16.17
C GLN A 621 79.91 -47.63 -15.38
N GLY A 622 79.61 -46.87 -14.32
CA GLY A 622 80.53 -46.59 -13.21
C GLY A 622 80.16 -45.27 -12.54
N VAL A 623 80.06 -45.12 -11.22
CA VAL A 623 80.45 -45.94 -10.08
C VAL A 623 79.62 -45.48 -8.87
N THR A 624 79.17 -46.45 -8.08
CA THR A 624 78.55 -46.38 -6.75
C THR A 624 79.53 -45.90 -5.68
N LEU A 625 79.07 -45.16 -4.64
CA LEU A 625 79.19 -45.60 -3.24
C LEU A 625 78.54 -44.62 -2.23
N THR A 626 77.79 -45.26 -1.35
CA THR A 626 77.04 -44.83 -0.17
C THR A 626 77.90 -44.61 1.07
N MET A 627 77.45 -43.74 1.98
CA MET A 627 77.47 -43.80 3.46
C MET A 627 77.14 -42.37 3.94
N THR A 628 76.22 -42.06 4.85
CA THR A 628 75.51 -42.76 5.93
C THR A 628 74.28 -41.92 6.28
#